data_AF-A0A9D2CTS2-F1
#
_entry.id   AF-A0A9D2CTS2-F1
#
_cell.length_a   1.000
_cell.length_b   1.000
_cell.length_c   1.000
_cell.angle_alpha   90.00
_cell.angle_beta   90.00
_cell.angle_gamma   90.00
#
_symmetry.space_group_name_H-M   'P 1'
#
loop_
_entity.id
_entity.type
_entity.pdbx_description
1 polymer ?
#
loop_
_entity_poly.entity_id
_entity_poly.type
_entity_poly.pdbx_seq_one_letter_code
_entity_poly.pdbx_strand_id
1 'polypeptide(L)'
;MVEERSKNSPSPERPAKAQYPCEVTLEEYRTEMQYTYAGLTCAVTGSRPANFPWNYYGLTFAPYIELLREKVRDLIDYGVTAFICGMAMGVDIDVAETVLKLKREYDPDIRLVCAVPCPDQQRAYPYSWKLRYKKILENADKVVLVSKSYDRQCYHRRNRYMIDNCDVLFAVWNGSQTGGTAYTIRYAYKSNKKVEILNLTDIQSRD
;
A
#
# COMPACT_ATOMS: atom_id res chain seq x y z
N MET A 1 19.34 -57.14 -31.51
CA MET A 1 18.02 -56.74 -32.05
C MET A 1 17.30 -55.94 -30.99
N VAL A 2 17.02 -54.68 -31.36
CA VAL A 2 16.06 -53.72 -30.79
C VAL A 2 16.40 -53.09 -29.43
N GLU A 3 16.68 -51.80 -29.54
CA GLU A 3 16.89 -50.76 -28.53
C GLU A 3 15.60 -50.36 -27.80
N GLU A 4 15.73 -49.33 -26.94
CA GLU A 4 14.70 -48.42 -26.41
C GLU A 4 14.03 -48.83 -25.09
N ARG A 5 13.89 -47.98 -24.06
CA ARG A 5 14.07 -46.52 -23.91
C ARG A 5 14.35 -46.23 -22.42
N SER A 6 15.38 -45.43 -22.17
CA SER A 6 15.61 -44.73 -20.90
C SER A 6 14.45 -43.76 -20.64
N LYS A 7 13.72 -43.96 -19.53
CA LYS A 7 12.75 -42.98 -19.02
C LYS A 7 13.48 -41.91 -18.22
N ASN A 8 14.10 -40.96 -18.91
CA ASN A 8 14.43 -39.65 -18.34
C ASN A 8 13.12 -38.86 -18.23
N SER A 9 12.52 -38.83 -17.04
CA SER A 9 11.44 -37.89 -16.74
C SER A 9 12.02 -36.47 -16.58
N PRO A 10 11.57 -35.48 -17.36
CA PRO A 10 12.03 -34.12 -17.21
C PRO A 10 11.58 -33.59 -15.85
N SER A 11 12.55 -33.06 -15.10
CA SER A 11 12.33 -32.23 -13.91
C SER A 11 11.26 -31.17 -14.20
N PRO A 12 10.32 -30.89 -13.28
CA PRO A 12 9.27 -29.91 -13.52
C PRO A 12 9.91 -28.56 -13.80
N GLU A 13 9.69 -28.07 -15.03
CA GLU A 13 10.11 -26.76 -15.49
C GLU A 13 9.66 -25.70 -14.50
N ARG A 14 10.58 -24.76 -14.20
CA ARG A 14 10.24 -23.55 -13.43
C ARG A 14 9.02 -22.89 -14.09
N PRO A 15 7.95 -22.58 -13.34
CA PRO A 15 6.81 -21.92 -13.95
C PRO A 15 7.26 -20.59 -14.55
N ALA A 16 6.79 -20.36 -15.78
CA ALA A 16 7.08 -19.23 -16.63
C ALA A 16 6.93 -17.89 -15.88
N LYS A 17 7.84 -16.96 -16.19
CA LYS A 17 7.68 -15.54 -15.88
C LYS A 17 6.40 -15.05 -16.54
N ALA A 18 5.37 -14.76 -15.75
CA ALA A 18 4.16 -14.10 -16.18
C ALA A 18 3.60 -13.30 -15.00
N GLN A 19 3.15 -12.06 -15.13
CA GLN A 19 3.21 -11.09 -16.23
C GLN A 19 2.72 -9.81 -15.57
N TYR A 20 3.58 -8.81 -15.37
CA TYR A 20 3.12 -7.47 -15.03
C TYR A 20 2.49 -6.89 -16.31
N PRO A 21 1.28 -6.31 -16.28
CA PRO A 21 0.68 -5.81 -17.50
C PRO A 21 1.35 -4.50 -17.92
N CYS A 22 1.87 -4.50 -19.15
CA CYS A 22 2.35 -3.39 -19.99
C CYS A 22 3.58 -2.60 -19.54
N GLU A 23 4.69 -2.86 -20.23
CA GLU A 23 5.63 -1.86 -20.78
C GLU A 23 6.05 -0.69 -19.88
N VAL A 24 6.36 -0.96 -18.63
CA VAL A 24 7.19 -0.06 -17.82
C VAL A 24 8.45 -0.83 -17.45
N THR A 25 9.54 -0.52 -18.13
CA THR A 25 10.89 -1.05 -17.90
C THR A 25 11.28 -0.92 -16.43
N LEU A 26 12.08 -1.86 -15.91
CA LEU A 26 12.62 -1.78 -14.55
C LEU A 26 13.44 -0.49 -14.31
N GLU A 27 13.88 0.16 -15.39
CA GLU A 27 14.54 1.47 -15.40
C GLU A 27 13.58 2.60 -14.96
N GLU A 28 12.28 2.53 -15.29
CA GLU A 28 11.28 3.54 -14.92
C GLU A 28 10.86 3.47 -13.44
N TYR A 29 11.15 2.36 -12.75
CA TYR A 29 11.02 2.27 -11.29
C TYR A 29 12.25 2.81 -10.53
N ARG A 30 13.22 3.43 -11.23
CA ARG A 30 14.44 3.95 -10.61
C ARG A 30 14.17 5.19 -9.75
N THR A 31 14.39 4.93 -8.47
CA THR A 31 14.86 5.75 -7.36
C THR A 31 15.45 7.12 -7.69
N GLU A 32 14.78 8.16 -7.20
CA GLU A 32 15.45 9.37 -6.69
C GLU A 32 15.19 9.44 -5.18
N MET A 33 16.24 9.50 -4.37
CA MET A 33 16.10 9.84 -2.96
C MET A 33 16.10 11.36 -2.83
N GLN A 34 15.23 11.86 -1.96
CA GLN A 34 15.05 13.27 -1.58
C GLN A 34 14.12 14.08 -2.52
N TYR A 35 12.81 13.85 -2.40
CA TYR A 35 11.82 14.86 -2.79
C TYR A 35 11.48 15.69 -1.54
N THR A 36 11.77 16.98 -1.60
CA THR A 36 11.18 17.96 -0.69
C THR A 36 9.82 18.32 -1.25
N TYR A 37 8.76 17.72 -0.71
CA TYR A 37 7.40 18.18 -1.01
C TYR A 37 7.19 19.54 -0.34
N ALA A 38 6.54 20.48 -1.03
CA ALA A 38 6.15 21.75 -0.44
C ALA A 38 4.99 21.48 0.54
N GLY A 39 5.29 21.04 1.76
CA GLY A 39 4.31 20.68 2.78
C GLY A 39 4.69 19.42 3.55
N LEU A 40 3.77 18.97 4.39
CA LEU A 40 3.95 17.78 5.21
C LEU A 40 3.77 16.51 4.38
N THR A 41 4.48 15.46 4.76
CA THR A 41 4.34 14.13 4.18
C THR A 41 3.62 13.21 5.17
N CYS A 42 2.58 12.52 4.70
CA CYS A 42 1.81 11.56 5.50
C CYS A 42 2.06 10.13 5.04
N ALA A 43 2.57 9.27 5.91
CA ALA A 43 2.59 7.83 5.67
C ALA A 43 1.25 7.21 6.08
N VAL A 44 0.83 6.17 5.36
CA VAL A 44 -0.43 5.47 5.60
C VAL A 44 -0.17 4.03 6.02
N THR A 45 -0.88 3.55 7.03
CA THR A 45 -0.88 2.12 7.37
C THR A 45 -2.26 1.68 7.81
N GLY A 46 -2.60 0.40 7.59
CA GLY A 46 -3.83 -0.11 8.20
C GLY A 46 -4.11 -1.58 8.04
N SER A 47 -5.29 -1.98 8.48
CA SER A 47 -5.74 -3.36 8.48
C SER A 47 -5.87 -3.94 7.06
N ARG A 48 -5.60 -5.24 6.94
CA ARG A 48 -5.96 -6.03 5.76
C ARG A 48 -7.45 -6.37 5.79
N PRO A 49 -8.12 -6.67 4.66
CA PRO A 49 -9.55 -6.94 4.62
C PRO A 49 -10.03 -7.97 5.66
N ALA A 50 -9.24 -9.03 5.89
CA ALA A 50 -9.53 -10.07 6.88
C ALA A 50 -9.52 -9.59 8.35
N ASN A 51 -8.96 -8.41 8.63
CA ASN A 51 -8.84 -7.84 9.97
C ASN A 51 -9.83 -6.69 10.21
N PHE A 52 -10.77 -6.46 9.28
CA PHE A 52 -11.86 -5.52 9.51
C PHE A 52 -12.89 -6.15 10.47
N PRO A 53 -13.49 -5.37 11.39
CA PRO A 53 -14.49 -5.88 12.33
C PRO A 53 -15.86 -6.15 11.67
N TRP A 54 -15.98 -5.85 10.38
CA TRP A 54 -17.18 -6.04 9.57
C TRP A 54 -16.79 -6.63 8.20
N ASN A 55 -17.76 -7.18 7.48
CA ASN A 55 -17.53 -7.69 6.12
C ASN A 55 -17.00 -6.55 5.24
N TYR A 56 -15.76 -6.67 4.77
CA TYR A 56 -15.06 -5.62 4.04
C TYR A 56 -15.82 -5.10 2.81
N TYR A 57 -16.69 -5.91 2.18
CA TYR A 57 -17.55 -5.47 1.07
C TYR A 57 -19.03 -5.31 1.45
N GLY A 58 -19.33 -5.28 2.75
CA GLY A 58 -20.68 -5.14 3.30
C GLY A 58 -21.14 -3.69 3.42
N LEU A 59 -22.28 -3.50 4.10
CA LEU A 59 -22.96 -2.20 4.23
C LEU A 59 -22.09 -1.11 4.87
N THR A 60 -21.17 -1.47 5.76
CA THR A 60 -20.27 -0.52 6.46
C THR A 60 -19.12 -0.02 5.57
N PHE A 61 -18.89 -0.60 4.39
CA PHE A 61 -17.81 -0.17 3.51
C PHE A 61 -17.99 1.26 3.00
N ALA A 62 -19.20 1.65 2.60
CA ALA A 62 -19.46 3.01 2.12
C ALA A 62 -19.27 4.07 3.23
N PRO A 63 -19.87 3.92 4.43
CA PRO A 63 -19.57 4.80 5.57
C PRO A 63 -18.08 4.89 5.91
N TYR A 64 -17.35 3.77 5.83
CA TYR A 64 -15.90 3.76 6.02
C TYR A 64 -15.17 4.63 4.99
N ILE A 65 -15.48 4.51 3.70
CA ILE A 65 -14.83 5.29 2.64
C ILE A 65 -15.15 6.78 2.77
N GLU A 66 -16.36 7.16 3.16
CA GLU A 66 -16.69 8.57 3.40
C GLU A 66 -15.87 9.15 4.56
N LEU A 67 -15.78 8.44 5.69
CA LEU A 67 -14.96 8.87 6.82
C LEU A 67 -13.46 8.90 6.46
N LEU A 68 -13.01 7.96 5.63
CA LEU A 68 -11.64 7.95 5.10
C LEU A 68 -11.38 9.21 4.27
N ARG A 69 -12.32 9.58 3.39
CA ARG A 69 -12.24 10.78 2.56
C ARG A 69 -12.20 12.05 3.40
N GLU A 70 -13.04 12.15 4.43
CA GLU A 70 -13.02 13.27 5.39
C GLU A 70 -11.66 13.37 6.07
N LYS A 71 -11.12 12.26 6.61
CA LYS A 71 -9.82 12.26 7.30
C LYS A 71 -8.65 12.60 6.39
N VAL A 72 -8.65 12.12 5.14
CA VAL A 72 -7.61 12.50 4.17
C VAL A 72 -7.71 13.99 3.82
N ARG A 73 -8.93 14.53 3.72
CA ARG A 73 -9.14 15.97 3.52
C ARG A 73 -8.66 16.81 4.71
N ASP A 74 -8.98 16.40 5.94
CA ASP A 74 -8.49 17.06 7.16
C ASP A 74 -6.95 17.15 7.15
N LEU A 75 -6.27 16.09 6.68
CA LEU A 75 -4.81 16.07 6.57
C LEU A 75 -4.28 17.02 5.49
N ILE A 76 -4.97 17.10 4.33
CA ILE A 76 -4.63 18.06 3.27
C ILE A 76 -4.79 19.49 3.79
N ASP A 77 -5.91 19.79 4.45
CA ASP A 77 -6.18 21.10 5.04
C ASP A 77 -5.18 21.45 6.15
N TYR A 78 -4.62 20.43 6.83
CA TYR A 78 -3.52 20.57 7.79
C TYR A 78 -2.14 20.82 7.14
N GLY A 79 -2.06 20.82 5.80
CA GLY A 79 -0.84 21.10 5.03
C GLY A 79 -0.09 19.85 4.54
N VAL A 80 -0.73 18.67 4.54
CA VAL A 80 -0.15 17.48 3.90
C VAL A 80 -0.29 17.59 2.39
N THR A 81 0.85 17.56 1.68
CA THR A 81 0.89 17.61 0.21
C THR A 81 1.42 16.33 -0.41
N ALA A 82 1.91 15.38 0.39
CA ALA A 82 2.33 14.07 -0.09
C ALA A 82 1.86 12.93 0.81
N PHE A 83 1.38 11.85 0.19
CA PHE A 83 0.96 10.63 0.86
C PHE A 83 1.84 9.46 0.43
N ILE A 84 2.41 8.74 1.39
CA ILE A 84 3.14 7.49 1.16
C ILE A 84 2.23 6.33 1.57
N CYS A 85 1.82 5.51 0.61
CA CYS A 85 1.13 4.24 0.86
C CYS A 85 2.08 3.09 0.55
N GLY A 86 1.91 1.92 1.18
CA GLY A 86 2.75 0.77 0.84
C GLY A 86 2.01 -0.37 0.16
N MET A 87 0.90 -0.03 -0.50
CA MET A 87 0.23 -0.87 -1.49
C MET A 87 -0.24 -2.24 -1.00
N ALA A 88 -0.44 -2.36 0.31
CA ALA A 88 -1.11 -3.48 0.92
C ALA A 88 -2.62 -3.53 0.56
N MET A 89 -3.17 -4.72 0.29
CA MET A 89 -4.64 -4.89 0.29
C MET A 89 -5.27 -4.36 1.58
N GLY A 90 -6.44 -3.73 1.44
CA GLY A 90 -7.16 -3.03 2.51
C GLY A 90 -6.81 -1.55 2.50
N VAL A 91 -6.56 -1.02 3.70
CA VAL A 91 -6.41 0.42 3.95
C VAL A 91 -5.41 1.12 3.03
N ASP A 92 -4.21 0.56 2.79
CA ASP A 92 -3.22 1.26 1.95
C ASP A 92 -3.77 1.54 0.54
N ILE A 93 -4.54 0.61 -0.04
CA ILE A 93 -5.18 0.78 -1.35
C ILE A 93 -6.39 1.71 -1.26
N ASP A 94 -7.22 1.59 -0.23
CA ASP A 94 -8.40 2.45 -0.03
C ASP A 94 -8.00 3.93 0.10
N VAL A 95 -6.94 4.21 0.89
CA VAL A 95 -6.40 5.56 1.05
C VAL A 95 -5.75 6.03 -0.24
N ALA A 96 -4.99 5.20 -0.95
CA ALA A 96 -4.38 5.58 -2.21
C ALA A 96 -5.43 6.00 -3.26
N GLU A 97 -6.52 5.25 -3.39
CA GLU A 97 -7.63 5.62 -4.28
C GLU A 97 -8.31 6.92 -3.84
N THR A 98 -8.48 7.11 -2.52
CA THR A 98 -9.05 8.32 -1.92
C THR A 98 -8.18 9.55 -2.20
N VAL A 99 -6.87 9.44 -2.00
CA VAL A 99 -5.87 10.50 -2.31
C VAL A 99 -5.92 10.85 -3.79
N LEU A 100 -5.90 9.86 -4.69
CA LEU A 100 -5.99 10.11 -6.13
C LEU A 100 -7.33 10.76 -6.53
N LYS A 101 -8.42 10.44 -5.85
CA LYS A 101 -9.72 11.09 -6.07
C LYS A 101 -9.68 12.55 -5.62
N LEU A 102 -9.19 12.82 -4.41
CA LEU A 102 -9.06 14.18 -3.88
C LEU A 102 -8.07 15.03 -4.68
N LYS A 103 -6.96 14.45 -5.16
CA LYS A 103 -6.03 15.13 -6.09
C LYS A 103 -6.75 15.67 -7.33
N ARG A 104 -7.67 14.89 -7.91
CA ARG A 104 -8.43 15.30 -9.10
C ARG A 104 -9.55 16.29 -8.79
N GLU A 105 -10.19 16.15 -7.63
CA GLU A 105 -11.37 16.94 -7.25
C GLU A 105 -11.01 18.26 -6.55
N TYR A 106 -9.90 18.30 -5.83
CA TYR A 106 -9.62 19.32 -4.83
C TYR A 106 -8.31 20.07 -5.10
N ASP A 107 -7.18 19.36 -5.18
CA ASP A 107 -5.87 19.99 -5.33
C ASP A 107 -4.91 19.11 -6.16
N PRO A 108 -4.53 19.53 -7.39
CA PRO A 108 -3.65 18.76 -8.26
C PRO A 108 -2.21 18.65 -7.73
N ASP A 109 -1.81 19.50 -6.77
CA ASP A 109 -0.47 19.48 -6.18
C ASP A 109 -0.28 18.37 -5.15
N ILE A 110 -1.36 17.75 -4.67
CA ILE A 110 -1.29 16.55 -3.81
C ILE A 110 -0.56 15.42 -4.53
N ARG A 111 0.40 14.78 -3.87
CA ARG A 111 1.23 13.71 -4.43
C ARG A 111 0.95 12.37 -3.78
N LEU A 112 0.92 11.32 -4.60
CA LEU A 112 0.89 9.93 -4.12
C LEU A 112 2.22 9.22 -4.41
N VAL A 113 2.81 8.65 -3.35
CA VAL A 113 4.02 7.82 -3.41
C VAL A 113 3.68 6.38 -3.02
N CYS A 114 3.90 5.44 -3.93
CA CYS A 114 3.68 4.02 -3.71
C CYS A 114 4.99 3.32 -3.28
N ALA A 115 5.14 3.01 -2.00
CA ALA A 115 6.27 2.27 -1.45
C ALA A 115 6.04 0.74 -1.57
N VAL A 116 6.52 0.16 -2.66
CA VAL A 116 6.40 -1.27 -2.95
C VAL A 116 7.55 -2.04 -2.28
N PRO A 117 7.28 -3.02 -1.39
CA PRO A 117 8.33 -3.72 -0.63
C PRO A 117 9.24 -4.57 -1.51
N CYS A 118 8.67 -5.24 -2.52
CA CYS A 118 9.36 -6.05 -3.52
C CYS A 118 8.47 -6.22 -4.75
N PRO A 119 9.01 -6.61 -5.93
CA PRO A 119 8.21 -6.66 -7.17
C PRO A 119 6.98 -7.58 -7.01
N ASP A 120 7.17 -8.70 -6.33
CA ASP A 120 6.18 -9.77 -6.20
C ASP A 120 5.06 -9.50 -5.17
N GLN A 121 4.96 -8.30 -4.60
CA GLN A 121 4.00 -7.98 -3.52
C GLN A 121 2.57 -8.41 -3.85
N GLN A 122 2.12 -8.16 -5.09
CA GLN A 122 0.76 -8.43 -5.55
C GLN A 122 0.54 -9.85 -6.08
N ARG A 123 1.57 -10.70 -6.15
CA ARG A 123 1.51 -12.02 -6.82
C ARG A 123 0.30 -12.85 -6.40
N ALA A 124 0.01 -12.88 -5.10
CA ALA A 124 -1.08 -13.64 -4.49
C ALA A 124 -2.40 -12.85 -4.33
N TYR A 125 -2.50 -11.62 -4.86
CA TYR A 125 -3.71 -10.82 -4.73
C TYR A 125 -4.82 -11.38 -5.65
N PRO A 126 -6.09 -11.34 -5.23
CA PRO A 126 -7.21 -11.61 -6.13
C PRO A 126 -7.22 -10.64 -7.31
N TYR A 127 -7.85 -11.03 -8.42
CA TYR A 127 -7.85 -10.26 -9.67
C TYR A 127 -8.34 -8.80 -9.48
N SER A 128 -9.44 -8.61 -8.74
CA SER A 128 -9.97 -7.28 -8.45
C SER A 128 -8.96 -6.37 -7.73
N TRP A 129 -8.19 -6.93 -6.80
CA TRP A 129 -7.13 -6.22 -6.10
C TRP A 129 -5.93 -5.91 -7.00
N LYS A 130 -5.57 -6.82 -7.91
CA LYS A 130 -4.51 -6.57 -8.91
C LYS A 130 -4.88 -5.41 -9.84
N LEU A 131 -6.16 -5.32 -10.24
CA LEU A 131 -6.65 -4.21 -11.07
C LEU A 131 -6.57 -2.87 -10.34
N ARG A 132 -7.04 -2.81 -9.08
CA ARG A 132 -6.93 -1.62 -8.22
C ARG A 132 -5.46 -1.20 -8.04
N TYR A 133 -4.61 -2.16 -7.68
CA TYR A 133 -3.17 -1.97 -7.52
C TYR A 133 -2.53 -1.36 -8.77
N LYS A 134 -2.79 -1.94 -9.95
CA LYS A 134 -2.25 -1.46 -11.22
C LYS A 134 -2.69 -0.02 -11.51
N LYS A 135 -3.99 0.26 -11.39
CA LYS A 135 -4.55 1.58 -11.64
C LYS A 135 -3.94 2.65 -10.73
N ILE A 136 -3.69 2.32 -9.46
CA ILE A 136 -3.00 3.23 -8.54
C ILE A 136 -1.58 3.51 -9.02
N LEU A 137 -0.80 2.47 -9.37
CA LEU A 137 0.57 2.67 -9.82
C LEU A 137 0.66 3.54 -11.09
N GLU A 138 -0.27 3.35 -12.04
CA GLU A 138 -0.35 4.14 -13.28
C GLU A 138 -0.68 5.62 -13.04
N ASN A 139 -1.27 5.96 -11.88
CA ASN A 139 -1.69 7.32 -11.54
C ASN A 139 -0.88 7.93 -10.38
N ALA A 140 0.05 7.19 -9.80
CA ALA A 140 0.89 7.66 -8.70
C ALA A 140 1.96 8.61 -9.24
N ASP A 141 2.26 9.67 -8.48
CA ASP A 141 3.35 10.59 -8.80
C ASP A 141 4.71 9.91 -8.70
N LYS A 142 4.82 8.89 -7.85
CA LYS A 142 6.06 8.13 -7.69
C LYS A 142 5.81 6.70 -7.21
N VAL A 143 6.58 5.76 -7.75
CA VAL A 143 6.63 4.39 -7.25
C VAL A 143 8.05 4.09 -6.78
N VAL A 144 8.19 3.64 -5.53
CA VAL A 144 9.47 3.32 -4.91
C VAL A 144 9.53 1.84 -4.62
N LEU A 145 10.42 1.14 -5.33
CA LEU A 145 10.75 -0.24 -5.02
C LEU A 145 11.78 -0.30 -3.89
N VAL A 146 11.35 -0.69 -2.69
CA VAL A 146 12.19 -0.64 -1.48
C VAL A 146 13.21 -1.78 -1.45
N SER A 147 12.88 -2.95 -2.00
CA SER A 147 13.79 -4.10 -2.07
C SER A 147 13.73 -4.74 -3.46
N LYS A 148 14.89 -5.12 -4.01
CA LYS A 148 15.01 -5.72 -5.35
C LYS A 148 14.33 -7.09 -5.46
N SER A 149 14.21 -7.82 -4.36
CA SER A 149 13.60 -9.14 -4.28
C SER A 149 12.86 -9.32 -2.96
N TYR A 150 12.00 -10.33 -2.90
CA TYR A 150 11.41 -10.75 -1.64
C TYR A 150 12.48 -11.31 -0.69
N ASP A 151 12.43 -10.89 0.56
CA ASP A 151 13.03 -11.58 1.70
C ASP A 151 12.14 -11.35 2.93
N ARG A 152 12.46 -12.01 4.06
CA ARG A 152 11.66 -11.93 5.29
C ARG A 152 11.53 -10.51 5.87
N GLN A 153 12.40 -9.59 5.47
CA GLN A 153 12.49 -8.23 6.02
C GLN A 153 12.01 -7.14 5.05
N CYS A 154 11.66 -7.45 3.80
CA CYS A 154 11.31 -6.44 2.80
C CYS A 154 10.10 -5.59 3.21
N TYR A 155 9.10 -6.20 3.87
CA TYR A 155 7.95 -5.47 4.41
C TYR A 155 8.33 -4.55 5.57
N HIS A 156 9.22 -4.98 6.46
CA HIS A 156 9.70 -4.12 7.55
C HIS A 156 10.57 -2.97 7.02
N ARG A 157 11.44 -3.23 6.03
CA ARG A 157 12.20 -2.16 5.35
C ARG A 157 11.27 -1.15 4.71
N ARG A 158 10.21 -1.61 4.02
CA ARG A 158 9.17 -0.75 3.46
C ARG A 158 8.48 0.09 4.53
N ASN A 159 8.05 -0.51 5.63
CA ASN A 159 7.38 0.24 6.69
C ASN A 159 8.31 1.30 7.31
N ARG A 160 9.60 0.97 7.52
CA ARG A 160 10.58 1.94 7.99
C ARG A 160 10.78 3.07 7.00
N TYR A 161 10.98 2.75 5.71
CA TYR A 161 11.07 3.77 4.66
C TYR A 161 9.89 4.74 4.71
N MET A 162 8.65 4.25 4.84
CA MET A 162 7.48 5.12 4.91
C MET A 162 7.53 6.06 6.11
N ILE A 163 7.87 5.54 7.29
CA ILE A 163 7.90 6.33 8.53
C ILE A 163 9.09 7.28 8.58
N ASP A 164 10.26 6.85 8.12
CA ASP A 164 11.47 7.66 8.08
C ASP A 164 11.29 8.87 7.15
N ASN A 165 10.42 8.75 6.12
CA ASN A 165 10.13 9.78 5.12
C ASN A 165 8.76 10.48 5.30
N CYS A 166 8.13 10.39 6.48
CA CYS A 166 6.90 11.13 6.76
C CYS A 166 7.03 12.05 7.97
N ASP A 167 6.17 13.04 8.06
CA ASP A 167 5.96 13.89 9.24
C ASP A 167 4.83 13.37 10.11
N VAL A 168 3.79 12.82 9.46
CA VAL A 168 2.58 12.28 10.10
C VAL A 168 2.36 10.83 9.64
N LEU A 169 1.94 9.96 10.54
CA LEU A 169 1.38 8.64 10.22
C LEU A 169 -0.14 8.70 10.37
N PHE A 170 -0.88 8.42 9.30
CA PHE A 170 -2.30 8.12 9.36
C PHE A 170 -2.52 6.60 9.43
N ALA A 171 -3.04 6.12 10.55
CA ALA A 171 -3.28 4.71 10.81
C ALA A 171 -4.76 4.38 10.89
N VAL A 172 -5.26 3.53 9.98
CA VAL A 172 -6.63 2.98 10.05
C VAL A 172 -6.55 1.54 10.54
N TRP A 173 -6.93 1.33 11.79
CA TRP A 173 -6.54 0.11 12.53
C TRP A 173 -7.66 -0.37 13.44
N ASN A 174 -7.65 -1.65 13.80
CA ASN A 174 -8.66 -2.30 14.62
C ASN A 174 -8.23 -2.49 16.10
N GLY A 175 -7.13 -1.86 16.53
CA GLY A 175 -6.60 -2.01 17.89
C GLY A 175 -5.74 -3.26 18.15
N SER A 176 -5.54 -4.15 17.16
CA SER A 176 -4.72 -5.36 17.32
C SER A 176 -3.25 -5.04 17.63
N GLN A 177 -2.77 -5.47 18.81
CA GLN A 177 -1.40 -5.22 19.29
C GLN A 177 -0.28 -5.97 18.52
N THR A 178 -0.65 -6.78 17.53
CA THR A 178 0.27 -7.60 16.73
C THR A 178 0.13 -7.31 15.24
N GLY A 179 1.09 -7.81 14.46
CA GLY A 179 1.09 -7.65 12.99
C GLY A 179 1.75 -6.37 12.49
N GLY A 180 1.70 -6.20 11.16
CA GLY A 180 2.43 -5.14 10.44
C GLY A 180 2.01 -3.73 10.83
N THR A 181 0.70 -3.48 11.00
CA THR A 181 0.15 -2.17 11.36
C THR A 181 0.58 -1.75 12.76
N ALA A 182 0.47 -2.65 13.74
CA ALA A 182 0.94 -2.40 15.11
C ALA A 182 2.46 -2.14 15.16
N TYR A 183 3.23 -2.88 14.35
CA TYR A 183 4.66 -2.60 14.18
C TYR A 183 4.92 -1.19 13.64
N THR A 184 4.22 -0.79 12.58
CA THR A 184 4.37 0.54 11.96
C THR A 184 4.02 1.67 12.93
N ILE A 185 2.90 1.55 13.67
CA ILE A 185 2.48 2.54 14.68
C ILE A 185 3.54 2.66 15.79
N ARG A 186 4.03 1.53 16.33
CA ARG A 186 5.10 1.55 17.34
C ARG A 186 6.38 2.18 16.81
N TYR A 187 6.74 1.90 15.56
CA TYR A 187 7.93 2.48 14.95
C TYR A 187 7.78 3.99 14.72
N ALA A 188 6.59 4.47 14.36
CA ALA A 188 6.29 5.90 14.24
C ALA A 188 6.44 6.65 15.57
N TYR A 189 5.88 6.11 16.67
CA TYR A 189 6.08 6.71 18.00
C TYR A 189 7.57 6.73 18.40
N LYS A 190 8.30 5.64 18.17
CA LYS A 190 9.75 5.59 18.43
C LYS A 190 10.55 6.60 17.58
N SER A 191 10.02 6.98 16.42
CA SER A 191 10.63 7.92 15.49
C SER A 191 10.11 9.35 15.66
N ASN A 192 9.41 9.63 16.79
CA ASN A 192 8.81 10.93 17.12
C ASN A 192 7.91 11.50 16.01
N LYS A 193 7.18 10.64 15.30
CA LYS A 193 6.20 11.08 14.29
C LYS A 193 4.85 11.36 14.96
N LYS A 194 4.12 12.33 14.43
CA LYS A 194 2.71 12.55 14.78
C LYS A 194 1.90 11.35 14.28
N VAL A 195 1.01 10.80 15.10
CA VAL A 195 0.18 9.64 14.72
C VAL A 195 -1.29 10.00 14.85
N GLU A 196 -2.01 9.93 13.74
CA GLU A 196 -3.46 10.09 13.67
C GLU A 196 -4.10 8.71 13.47
N ILE A 197 -5.02 8.33 14.36
CA ILE A 197 -5.64 6.99 14.34
C ILE A 197 -7.13 7.11 14.02
N LEU A 198 -7.55 6.39 12.99
CA LEU A 198 -8.95 6.07 12.74
C LEU A 198 -9.20 4.62 13.16
N ASN A 199 -9.99 4.43 14.22
CA ASN A 199 -10.27 3.10 14.74
C ASN A 199 -11.45 2.46 14.00
N LEU A 200 -11.21 1.30 13.39
CA LEU A 200 -12.22 0.58 12.60
C LEU A 200 -13.40 0.10 13.44
N THR A 201 -13.23 -0.09 14.75
CA THR A 201 -14.31 -0.49 15.66
C THR A 201 -15.33 0.60 15.90
N ASP A 202 -14.95 1.84 15.63
CA ASP A 202 -15.79 3.01 15.90
C ASP A 202 -16.67 3.36 14.68
N ILE A 203 -16.45 2.65 13.56
CA ILE A 203 -17.22 2.81 12.32
C ILE A 203 -18.36 1.80 12.31
N GLN A 204 -19.57 2.28 12.56
CA GLN A 204 -20.79 1.47 12.54
C GLN A 204 -21.61 1.75 11.28
N SER A 205 -22.44 0.78 10.86
CA SER A 205 -23.52 1.09 9.92
C SER A 205 -24.45 2.10 10.58
N ARG A 206 -24.86 3.13 9.83
CA ARG A 206 -26.08 3.84 10.18
C ARG A 206 -27.20 2.92 9.75
N ASP A 207 -27.81 2.23 10.71
CA ASP A 207 -29.08 1.53 10.50
C ASP A 207 -30.22 2.55 10.28
#